data_AF-A0A848ZR37-F1
#
_entry.id   AF-A0A848ZR37-F1
#
_cell.length_a   1.000
_cell.length_b   1.000
_cell.length_c   1.000
_cell.angle_alpha   90.00
_cell.angle_beta   90.00
_cell.angle_gamma   90.00
#
_symmetry.space_group_name_H-M   'P 1'
#
loop_
_entity.id
_entity.type
_entity.pdbx_description
1 polymer ?
#
loop_
_entity_poly.entity_id
_entity_poly.type
_entity_poly.pdbx_seq_one_letter_code
_entity_poly.pdbx_strand_id
1 'polypeptide(L)'
;MNFIVSIVVSGFIVTVLVLIPLVGVWAFDMRVLFGIIIPYLAFLTFFVGLIYRVISWARSPVPFRIPTTGGQQKTLPWIKYNRFDNPSNTIGVVGRMIFEVLTFRSLFRNTRMEFRGGPRIGYEWEKWLWLFALMFHYSFLVVVIRHLRFFTEPIPGFVQIVESLDAFFQLGAAPFSGFGLPALLLSGFALLGGVSLLFLRRLLLSQMRYISLPADYFPLFLIMAIALTGILMRYLLKVDVVSVKELTIGLASFKPRS
;
A
#
# COMPACT_ATOMS: atom_id res chain seq x y z
N MET A 1 -14.71 19.88 -8.13
CA MET A 1 -14.55 19.02 -9.33
C MET A 1 -15.45 17.81 -9.16
N ASN A 2 -16.17 17.36 -10.21
CA ASN A 2 -17.05 16.20 -10.13
C ASN A 2 -16.21 14.94 -9.84
N PHE A 3 -16.65 14.08 -8.91
CA PHE A 3 -15.95 12.83 -8.56
C PHE A 3 -15.73 11.91 -9.78
N ILE A 4 -16.65 11.95 -10.75
CA ILE A 4 -16.53 11.21 -12.02
C ILE A 4 -15.31 11.71 -12.80
N VAL A 5 -15.12 13.03 -12.89
CA VAL A 5 -13.95 13.63 -13.55
C VAL A 5 -12.67 13.20 -12.83
N SER A 6 -12.66 13.20 -11.49
CA SER A 6 -11.51 12.72 -10.72
C SER A 6 -11.15 11.27 -11.03
N ILE A 7 -12.14 10.39 -11.15
CA ILE A 7 -11.94 8.97 -11.49
C ILE A 7 -11.40 8.82 -12.91
N VAL A 8 -12.05 9.48 -13.88
CA VAL A 8 -11.69 9.37 -15.30
C VAL A 8 -10.28 9.91 -15.53
N VAL A 9 -9.94 11.07 -14.97
CA VAL A 9 -8.60 11.67 -15.10
C VAL A 9 -7.55 10.74 -14.50
N SER A 10 -7.74 10.27 -13.27
CA SER A 10 -6.75 9.41 -12.62
C SER A 10 -6.60 8.06 -13.34
N GLY A 11 -7.70 7.45 -13.78
CA GLY A 11 -7.67 6.21 -14.56
C GLY A 11 -6.97 6.39 -15.89
N PHE A 12 -7.30 7.46 -16.63
CA PHE A 12 -6.66 7.78 -17.91
C PHE A 12 -5.15 7.98 -17.76
N ILE A 13 -4.70 8.73 -16.75
CA ILE A 13 -3.26 8.94 -16.49
C ILE A 13 -2.56 7.60 -16.25
N VAL A 14 -3.13 6.72 -15.42
CA VAL A 14 -2.54 5.39 -15.16
C VAL A 14 -2.51 4.53 -16.42
N THR A 15 -3.57 4.54 -17.23
CA THR A 15 -3.60 3.83 -18.51
C THR A 15 -2.51 4.34 -19.46
N VAL A 16 -2.36 5.65 -19.61
CA VAL A 16 -1.31 6.25 -20.43
C VAL A 16 0.09 5.87 -19.91
N LEU A 17 0.29 5.89 -18.59
CA LEU A 17 1.55 5.50 -17.96
C LEU A 17 1.93 4.04 -18.25
N VAL A 18 0.96 3.15 -18.37
CA VAL A 18 1.18 1.74 -18.75
C VAL A 18 1.40 1.58 -20.25
N LEU A 19 0.64 2.30 -21.08
CA LEU A 19 0.71 2.17 -22.54
C LEU A 19 2.01 2.74 -23.13
N ILE A 20 2.55 3.82 -22.56
CA ILE A 20 3.77 4.45 -23.08
C ILE A 20 4.95 3.45 -23.14
N PRO A 21 5.34 2.76 -22.05
CA PRO A 21 6.40 1.75 -22.10
C PRO A 21 6.04 0.56 -23.00
N LEU A 22 4.78 0.11 -22.97
CA LEU A 22 4.35 -1.06 -23.72
C LEU A 22 4.49 -0.84 -25.23
N VAL A 23 3.98 0.28 -25.74
CA VAL A 23 4.10 0.66 -27.15
C VAL A 23 5.54 1.05 -27.50
N GLY A 24 6.22 1.79 -26.62
CA GLY A 24 7.60 2.24 -26.84
C GLY A 24 8.58 1.09 -27.04
N VAL A 25 8.48 0.04 -26.22
CA VAL A 25 9.34 -1.14 -26.35
C VAL A 25 8.89 -2.02 -27.51
N TRP A 26 7.58 -2.23 -27.68
CA TRP A 26 7.07 -3.13 -28.72
C TRP A 26 7.27 -2.58 -30.15
N ALA A 27 7.04 -1.29 -30.38
CA ALA A 27 7.10 -0.69 -31.71
C ALA A 27 8.48 -0.13 -32.08
N PHE A 28 9.27 0.33 -31.10
CA PHE A 28 10.51 1.09 -31.34
C PHE A 28 11.74 0.50 -30.64
N ASP A 29 11.63 -0.68 -30.02
CA ASP A 29 12.71 -1.38 -29.31
C ASP A 29 13.46 -0.51 -28.27
N MET A 30 12.75 0.40 -27.59
CA MET A 30 13.31 1.37 -26.63
C MET A 30 13.71 0.73 -25.27
N ARG A 31 14.34 -0.44 -25.29
CA ARG A 31 14.69 -1.23 -24.08
C ARG A 31 15.61 -0.48 -23.13
N VAL A 32 16.62 0.22 -23.65
CA VAL A 32 17.57 0.99 -22.83
C VAL A 32 16.87 2.15 -22.10
N LEU A 33 15.95 2.84 -22.78
CA LEU A 33 15.22 3.96 -22.21
C LEU A 33 14.36 3.51 -21.02
N PHE A 34 13.51 2.50 -21.24
CA PHE A 34 12.56 2.04 -20.23
C PHE A 34 13.17 1.09 -19.19
N GLY A 35 14.23 0.35 -19.55
CA GLY A 35 14.89 -0.61 -18.68
C GLY A 35 16.03 -0.04 -17.84
N ILE A 36 16.65 1.07 -18.26
CA ILE A 36 17.82 1.65 -17.57
C ILE A 36 17.58 3.12 -17.19
N ILE A 37 17.32 3.99 -18.19
CA ILE A 37 17.28 5.44 -17.99
C ILE A 37 16.12 5.84 -17.08
N ILE A 38 14.89 5.42 -17.41
CA ILE A 38 13.69 5.77 -16.64
C ILE A 38 13.77 5.26 -15.19
N PRO A 39 14.18 4.01 -14.91
CA PRO A 39 14.37 3.54 -13.53
C PRO A 39 15.33 4.40 -12.71
N TYR A 40 16.49 4.79 -13.26
CA TYR A 40 17.41 5.68 -12.55
C TYR A 40 16.84 7.08 -12.32
N LEU A 41 16.17 7.65 -13.32
CA LEU A 41 15.49 8.95 -13.18
C LEU A 41 14.37 8.90 -12.14
N ALA A 42 13.58 7.83 -12.12
CA ALA A 42 12.52 7.61 -11.15
C ALA A 42 13.08 7.50 -9.73
N PHE A 43 14.16 6.73 -9.55
CA PHE A 43 14.86 6.62 -8.27
C PHE A 43 15.38 7.98 -7.79
N LEU A 44 16.10 8.71 -8.64
CA LEU A 44 16.62 10.04 -8.32
C LEU A 44 15.50 11.01 -7.93
N THR A 45 14.45 11.08 -8.74
CA THR A 45 13.30 11.97 -8.50
C THR A 45 12.59 11.61 -7.20
N PHE A 46 12.43 10.32 -6.91
CA PHE A 46 11.81 9.85 -5.66
C PHE A 46 12.61 10.29 -4.43
N PHE A 47 13.92 10.04 -4.39
CA PHE A 47 14.74 10.39 -3.22
C PHE A 47 14.92 11.90 -3.05
N VAL A 48 15.18 12.63 -4.14
CA VAL A 48 15.29 14.10 -4.08
C VAL A 48 13.95 14.71 -3.66
N GLY A 49 12.84 14.25 -4.22
CA GLY A 49 11.50 14.70 -3.85
C GLY A 49 11.13 14.38 -2.40
N LEU A 50 11.51 13.20 -1.92
CA LEU A 50 11.32 12.79 -0.53
C LEU A 50 12.10 13.72 0.42
N ILE A 51 13.40 13.92 0.17
CA ILE A 51 14.26 14.79 0.98
C ILE A 51 13.70 16.23 0.98
N TYR A 52 13.37 16.76 -0.20
CA TYR A 52 12.77 18.09 -0.34
C TYR A 52 11.50 18.22 0.51
N ARG A 53 10.61 17.22 0.47
CA ARG A 53 9.35 17.25 1.21
C ARG A 53 9.56 17.13 2.72
N VAL A 54 10.50 16.30 3.17
CA VAL A 54 10.88 16.19 4.60
C VAL A 54 11.45 17.51 5.11
N ILE A 55 12.37 18.13 4.36
CA ILE A 55 12.97 19.43 4.72
C ILE A 55 11.90 20.52 4.73
N SER A 56 11.03 20.56 3.72
CA SER A 56 9.94 21.54 3.66
C SER A 56 8.98 21.39 4.84
N TRP A 57 8.64 20.15 5.22
CA TRP A 57 7.81 19.89 6.39
C TRP A 57 8.52 20.30 7.69
N ALA A 58 9.81 19.97 7.85
CA ALA A 58 10.59 20.31 9.04
C ALA A 58 10.77 21.83 9.22
N ARG A 59 10.81 22.59 8.12
CA ARG A 59 10.88 24.06 8.12
C ARG A 59 9.52 24.74 8.30
N SER A 60 8.41 24.00 8.21
CA SER A 60 7.08 24.58 8.36
C SER A 60 6.87 24.99 9.82
N PRO A 61 6.59 26.28 10.11
CA PRO A 61 6.37 26.73 11.47
C PRO A 61 5.12 26.04 12.03
N VAL A 62 5.25 25.45 13.22
CA VAL A 62 4.11 24.85 13.94
C VAL A 62 3.66 25.84 15.02
N PRO A 63 2.60 26.63 14.78
CA PRO A 63 2.11 27.56 15.78
C PRO A 63 1.53 26.76 16.95
N PHE A 64 2.20 26.82 18.10
CA PHE A 64 1.81 26.23 19.39
C PHE A 64 1.59 24.69 19.39
N ARG A 65 2.38 23.97 20.20
CA ARG A 65 2.15 22.54 20.45
C ARG A 65 0.97 22.38 21.41
N ILE A 66 -0.25 22.26 20.86
CA ILE A 66 -1.45 21.91 21.64
C ILE A 66 -1.74 20.42 21.41
N PRO A 67 -1.24 19.52 22.28
CA PRO A 67 -1.51 18.09 22.13
C PRO A 67 -2.98 17.82 22.43
N THR A 68 -3.72 17.32 21.45
CA THR A 68 -5.07 16.80 21.67
C THR A 68 -4.98 15.51 22.49
N THR A 69 -5.44 15.55 23.74
CA THR A 69 -5.48 14.37 24.62
C THR A 69 -6.61 13.44 24.20
N GLY A 70 -6.31 12.23 23.76
CA GLY A 70 -7.29 11.23 23.30
C GLY A 70 -7.97 10.45 24.43
N GLY A 71 -7.70 10.79 25.69
CA GLY A 71 -8.17 10.05 26.86
C GLY A 71 -7.83 10.75 28.17
N GLN A 72 -8.27 10.16 29.28
CA GLN A 72 -8.14 10.74 30.61
C GLN A 72 -6.68 10.84 31.07
N GLN A 73 -6.33 12.00 31.62
CA GLN A 73 -4.99 12.39 32.09
C GLN A 73 -4.69 11.83 33.49
N LYS A 74 -3.40 11.62 33.79
CA LYS A 74 -2.91 11.07 35.07
C LYS A 74 -3.16 11.95 36.31
N THR A 75 -3.39 13.25 36.14
CA THR A 75 -3.43 14.22 37.25
C THR A 75 -4.62 14.07 38.20
N LEU A 76 -5.67 13.36 37.79
CA LEU A 76 -6.86 13.12 38.62
C LEU A 76 -6.81 11.68 39.17
N PRO A 77 -6.36 11.46 40.43
CA PRO A 77 -6.09 10.13 40.95
C PRO A 77 -7.35 9.26 41.11
N TRP A 78 -8.54 9.88 41.17
CA TRP A 78 -9.83 9.16 41.26
C TRP A 78 -10.36 8.67 39.89
N ILE A 79 -9.71 9.04 38.79
CA ILE A 79 -10.12 8.68 37.43
C ILE A 79 -9.12 7.67 36.85
N LYS A 80 -9.63 6.58 36.25
CA LYS A 80 -8.77 5.55 35.65
C LYS A 80 -7.97 6.12 34.47
N TYR A 81 -6.68 6.27 34.69
CA TYR A 81 -5.74 6.77 33.70
C TYR A 81 -5.64 5.86 32.47
N ASN A 82 -5.76 6.45 31.27
CA ASN A 82 -5.64 5.74 30.00
C ASN A 82 -4.22 5.88 29.41
N ARG A 83 -3.39 4.87 29.69
CA ARG A 83 -1.95 4.87 29.39
C ARG A 83 -1.61 4.98 27.90
N PHE A 84 -2.47 4.44 27.03
CA PHE A 84 -2.20 4.39 25.59
C PHE A 84 -2.79 5.60 24.84
N ASP A 85 -3.89 6.17 25.32
CA ASP A 85 -4.50 7.33 24.66
C ASP A 85 -3.91 8.67 25.11
N ASN A 86 -3.42 8.71 26.35
CA ASN A 86 -2.82 9.91 26.92
C ASN A 86 -1.49 9.56 27.63
N PRO A 87 -0.46 9.12 26.90
CA PRO A 87 0.78 8.66 27.51
C PRO A 87 1.51 9.78 28.25
N SER A 88 1.80 9.55 29.53
CA SER A 88 2.53 10.46 30.41
C SER A 88 4.05 10.25 30.44
N ASN A 89 4.57 9.27 29.69
CA ASN A 89 5.98 8.93 29.61
C ASN A 89 6.38 8.48 28.20
N THR A 90 7.67 8.52 27.89
CA THR A 90 8.20 8.14 26.56
C THR A 90 7.87 6.70 26.20
N ILE A 91 7.91 5.77 27.16
CA ILE A 91 7.57 4.35 26.93
C ILE A 91 6.11 4.20 26.50
N GLY A 92 5.18 4.94 27.12
CA GLY A 92 3.77 4.95 26.74
C GLY A 92 3.56 5.53 25.33
N VAL A 93 4.34 6.56 24.95
CA VAL A 93 4.33 7.12 23.60
C VAL A 93 4.78 6.08 22.58
N VAL A 94 5.90 5.40 22.84
CA VAL A 94 6.39 4.32 21.95
C VAL A 94 5.36 3.21 21.82
N GLY A 95 4.79 2.75 22.93
CA GLY A 95 3.73 1.74 22.93
C GLY A 95 2.51 2.18 22.10
N ARG A 96 2.04 3.42 22.29
CA ARG A 96 0.97 4.01 21.47
C ARG A 96 1.35 3.98 19.98
N MET A 97 2.54 4.46 19.62
CA MET A 97 2.99 4.52 18.24
C MET A 97 3.07 3.13 17.60
N ILE A 98 3.52 2.10 18.33
CA ILE A 98 3.53 0.71 17.84
C ILE A 98 2.11 0.26 17.47
N PHE A 99 1.12 0.50 18.34
CA PHE A 99 -0.27 0.13 18.06
C PHE A 99 -0.91 0.98 16.94
N GLU A 100 -0.57 2.26 16.85
CA GLU A 100 -1.07 3.10 15.75
C GLU A 100 -0.48 2.68 14.40
N VAL A 101 0.81 2.32 14.35
CA VAL A 101 1.48 1.94 13.10
C VAL A 101 1.14 0.52 12.68
N LEU A 102 1.16 -0.46 13.60
CA LEU A 102 0.97 -1.86 13.27
C LEU A 102 -0.50 -2.24 13.18
N THR A 103 -1.35 -1.72 14.06
CA THR A 103 -2.75 -2.18 14.15
C THR A 103 -3.76 -1.08 13.88
N PHE A 104 -3.35 0.12 13.46
CA PHE A 104 -4.24 1.26 13.23
C PHE A 104 -5.28 1.43 14.36
N ARG A 105 -4.82 1.40 15.61
CA ARG A 105 -5.69 1.37 16.79
C ARG A 105 -6.69 2.54 16.84
N SER A 106 -6.32 3.74 16.41
CA SER A 106 -7.25 4.87 16.28
C SER A 106 -8.37 4.59 15.27
N LEU A 107 -8.05 4.01 14.11
CA LEU A 107 -9.02 3.63 13.08
C LEU A 107 -9.97 2.53 13.57
N PHE A 108 -9.49 1.56 14.35
CA PHE A 108 -10.33 0.52 14.94
C PHE A 108 -11.44 1.09 15.82
N ARG A 109 -11.17 2.22 16.47
CA ARG A 109 -12.09 2.91 17.37
C ARG A 109 -12.97 3.93 16.66
N ASN A 110 -12.88 4.02 15.33
CA ASN A 110 -13.71 4.93 14.57
C ASN A 110 -15.18 4.51 14.70
N THR A 111 -15.97 5.35 15.36
CA THR A 111 -17.41 5.16 15.54
C THR A 111 -18.18 6.07 14.57
N ARG A 112 -19.07 5.46 13.81
CA ARG A 112 -19.95 6.14 12.87
C ARG A 112 -21.29 6.38 13.53
N MET A 113 -21.77 7.63 13.47
CA MET A 113 -23.12 7.96 13.89
C MET A 113 -24.12 7.51 12.82
N GLU A 114 -25.05 6.63 13.18
CA GLU A 114 -26.13 6.15 12.33
C GLU A 114 -27.47 6.36 13.01
N PHE A 115 -28.44 6.91 12.27
CA PHE A 115 -29.81 7.04 12.74
C PHE A 115 -30.54 5.72 12.46
N ARG A 116 -30.72 4.89 13.48
CA ARG A 116 -31.52 3.66 13.36
C ARG A 116 -32.98 3.98 13.67
N GLY A 117 -33.81 4.07 12.63
CA GLY A 117 -35.27 3.94 12.71
C GLY A 117 -36.00 4.88 13.67
N GLY A 118 -35.54 6.12 13.84
CA GLY A 118 -36.15 7.13 14.72
C GLY A 118 -35.15 8.20 15.17
N PRO A 119 -35.50 9.07 16.15
CA PRO A 119 -34.61 10.13 16.65
C PRO A 119 -33.44 9.61 17.51
N ARG A 120 -33.16 8.30 17.50
CA ARG A 120 -32.08 7.68 18.28
C ARG A 120 -30.82 7.57 17.44
N ILE A 121 -29.79 8.28 17.88
CA ILE A 121 -28.43 8.20 17.32
C ILE A 121 -27.78 6.91 17.84
N GLY A 122 -27.52 5.97 16.95
CA GLY A 122 -26.66 4.82 17.20
C GLY A 122 -25.21 5.13 16.80
N TYR A 123 -24.25 4.50 17.48
CA TYR A 123 -22.84 4.56 17.11
C TYR A 123 -22.39 3.16 16.69
N GLU A 124 -22.09 2.97 15.40
CA GLU A 124 -21.54 1.72 14.88
C GLU A 124 -20.02 1.78 14.72
N TRP A 125 -19.33 0.67 14.96
CA TRP A 125 -17.87 0.61 14.81
C TRP A 125 -17.51 0.28 13.36
N GLU A 126 -16.61 1.06 12.73
CA GLU A 126 -16.14 0.81 11.35
C GLU A 126 -15.12 -0.35 11.25
N LYS A 127 -15.46 -1.52 11.80
CA LYS A 127 -14.59 -2.72 11.85
C LYS A 127 -14.11 -3.17 10.47
N TRP A 128 -14.95 -3.00 9.45
CA TRP A 128 -14.65 -3.37 8.07
C TRP A 128 -13.58 -2.49 7.44
N LEU A 129 -13.62 -1.18 7.68
CA LEU A 129 -12.58 -0.27 7.20
C LEU A 129 -11.23 -0.63 7.81
N TRP A 130 -11.22 -0.87 9.12
CA TRP A 130 -10.02 -1.30 9.83
C TRP A 130 -9.43 -2.60 9.26
N LEU A 131 -10.29 -3.61 9.06
CA LEU A 131 -9.87 -4.90 8.50
C LEU A 131 -9.30 -4.75 7.08
N PHE A 132 -9.99 -4.04 6.19
CA PHE A 132 -9.54 -3.86 4.80
C PHE A 132 -8.29 -3.00 4.72
N ALA A 133 -8.16 -1.99 5.58
CA ALA A 133 -6.95 -1.18 5.67
C ALA A 133 -5.75 -2.03 6.13
N LEU A 134 -5.89 -2.84 7.17
CA LEU A 134 -4.82 -3.74 7.61
C LEU A 134 -4.48 -4.79 6.55
N MET A 135 -5.49 -5.43 5.96
CA MET A 135 -5.29 -6.41 4.90
C MET A 135 -4.50 -5.81 3.74
N PHE A 136 -4.86 -4.60 3.29
CA PHE A 136 -4.13 -3.89 2.24
C PHE A 136 -2.67 -3.61 2.65
N HIS A 137 -2.42 -3.01 3.82
CA HIS A 137 -1.07 -2.61 4.24
C HIS A 137 -0.15 -3.81 4.51
N TYR A 138 -0.63 -4.85 5.18
CA TYR A 138 0.16 -6.05 5.44
C TYR A 138 0.43 -6.83 4.15
N SER A 139 -0.56 -6.93 3.24
CA SER A 139 -0.33 -7.56 1.94
C SER A 139 0.70 -6.76 1.12
N PHE A 140 0.60 -5.44 1.11
CA PHE A 140 1.57 -4.56 0.45
C PHE A 140 2.98 -4.75 1.05
N LEU A 141 3.10 -4.78 2.38
CA LEU A 141 4.36 -5.00 3.07
C LEU A 141 4.99 -6.35 2.73
N VAL A 142 4.21 -7.44 2.78
CA VAL A 142 4.67 -8.79 2.41
C VAL A 142 5.13 -8.82 0.95
N VAL A 143 4.36 -8.21 0.05
CA VAL A 143 4.74 -8.08 -1.36
C VAL A 143 6.07 -7.34 -1.49
N VAL A 144 6.24 -6.19 -0.84
CA VAL A 144 7.50 -5.42 -0.88
C VAL A 144 8.68 -6.22 -0.34
N ILE A 145 8.53 -6.87 0.82
CA ILE A 145 9.58 -7.71 1.40
C ILE A 145 9.99 -8.82 0.44
N ARG A 146 9.02 -9.49 -0.19
CA ARG A 146 9.31 -10.54 -1.17
C ARG A 146 10.01 -9.98 -2.41
N HIS A 147 9.68 -8.78 -2.87
CA HIS A 147 10.34 -8.16 -4.02
C HIS A 147 11.83 -7.92 -3.79
N LEU A 148 12.31 -7.84 -2.54
CA LEU A 148 13.75 -7.75 -2.22
C LEU A 148 14.55 -8.93 -2.79
N ARG A 149 13.93 -10.09 -3.07
CA ARG A 149 14.59 -11.22 -3.73
C ARG A 149 15.17 -10.86 -5.10
N PHE A 150 14.60 -9.85 -5.77
CA PHE A 150 15.05 -9.41 -7.10
C PHE A 150 16.24 -8.46 -7.02
N PHE A 151 16.51 -7.89 -5.84
CA PHE A 151 17.57 -6.91 -5.62
C PHE A 151 18.80 -7.50 -4.92
N THR A 152 18.73 -8.75 -4.44
CA THR A 152 19.75 -9.35 -3.57
C THR A 152 20.15 -10.75 -4.02
N GLU A 153 21.46 -11.02 -4.00
CA GLU A 153 22.08 -12.30 -4.31
C GLU A 153 23.28 -12.49 -3.37
N PRO A 154 23.22 -13.39 -2.36
CA PRO A 154 22.16 -14.35 -2.06
C PRO A 154 20.89 -13.73 -1.44
N ILE A 155 19.76 -14.45 -1.51
CA ILE A 155 18.47 -14.00 -0.96
C ILE A 155 18.52 -14.05 0.58
N PRO A 156 18.23 -12.94 1.30
CA PRO A 156 18.24 -12.90 2.76
C PRO A 156 17.25 -13.90 3.39
N GLY A 157 17.65 -14.53 4.51
CA GLY A 157 16.84 -15.57 5.18
C GLY A 157 15.43 -15.10 5.60
N PHE A 158 15.27 -13.85 6.05
CA PHE A 158 13.95 -13.32 6.41
C PHE A 158 12.99 -13.24 5.21
N VAL A 159 13.50 -12.99 4.00
CA VAL A 159 12.69 -12.97 2.77
C VAL A 159 12.18 -14.38 2.48
N GLN A 160 13.04 -15.39 2.66
CA GLN A 160 12.66 -16.80 2.47
C GLN A 160 11.59 -17.25 3.47
N ILE A 161 11.68 -16.82 4.74
CA ILE A 161 10.67 -17.10 5.76
C ILE A 161 9.33 -16.44 5.40
N VAL A 162 9.33 -15.17 4.98
CA VAL A 162 8.10 -14.49 4.57
C VAL A 162 7.49 -15.12 3.32
N GLU A 163 8.31 -15.52 2.36
CA GLU A 163 7.85 -16.21 1.14
C GLU A 163 7.23 -17.57 1.46
N SER A 164 7.83 -18.36 2.35
CA SER A 164 7.28 -19.66 2.75
C SER A 164 5.97 -19.53 3.52
N LEU A 165 5.83 -18.51 4.37
CA LEU A 165 4.58 -18.21 5.07
C LEU A 165 3.48 -17.72 4.10
N ASP A 166 3.82 -16.90 3.11
CA ASP A 166 2.83 -16.42 2.14
C ASP A 166 2.41 -17.50 1.13
N ALA A 167 3.31 -18.44 0.84
CA ALA A 167 3.04 -19.64 0.05
C ALA A 167 2.52 -20.81 0.91
N PHE A 168 2.30 -20.61 2.21
CA PHE A 168 1.94 -21.68 3.17
C PHE A 168 0.60 -22.33 2.82
N PHE A 169 -0.35 -21.54 2.33
CA PHE A 169 -1.51 -22.07 1.63
C PHE A 169 -1.06 -22.55 0.25
N GLN A 170 -0.28 -23.63 0.25
CA GLN A 170 -0.23 -24.57 -0.86
C GLN A 170 -1.65 -25.13 -0.98
N LEU A 171 -2.55 -24.36 -1.57
CA LEU A 171 -3.82 -24.83 -2.07
C LEU A 171 -3.46 -25.74 -3.24
N GLY A 172 -2.98 -26.93 -2.88
CA GLY A 172 -2.80 -28.05 -3.77
C GLY A 172 -4.15 -28.33 -4.41
N ALA A 173 -4.11 -28.58 -5.71
CA ALA A 173 -5.25 -28.95 -6.54
C ALA A 173 -6.33 -27.86 -6.70
N ALA A 174 -6.09 -26.93 -7.64
CA ALA A 174 -7.15 -26.73 -8.62
C ALA A 174 -7.38 -28.11 -9.29
N PRO A 175 -8.61 -28.64 -9.35
CA PRO A 175 -8.90 -30.01 -9.82
C PRO A 175 -8.84 -30.12 -11.36
N PHE A 176 -7.96 -29.33 -11.99
CA PHE A 176 -7.77 -29.30 -13.43
C PHE A 176 -6.36 -29.83 -13.72
N SER A 177 -6.28 -31.14 -13.95
CA SER A 177 -5.08 -31.85 -14.38
C SER A 177 -4.55 -31.24 -15.69
N GLY A 178 -3.60 -30.32 -15.57
CA GLY A 178 -2.94 -29.65 -16.70
C GLY A 178 -2.37 -28.27 -16.37
N PHE A 179 -2.87 -27.59 -15.34
CA PHE A 179 -2.32 -26.30 -14.87
C PHE A 179 -1.36 -26.51 -13.71
N GLY A 180 -0.07 -26.75 -14.01
CA GLY A 180 1.01 -26.66 -13.03
C GLY A 180 1.18 -25.20 -12.59
N LEU A 181 0.31 -24.73 -11.70
CA LEU A 181 0.35 -23.36 -11.17
C LEU A 181 1.45 -23.28 -10.09
N PRO A 182 2.34 -22.27 -10.15
CA PRO A 182 3.24 -21.96 -9.06
C PRO A 182 2.47 -21.76 -7.75
N ALA A 183 3.08 -22.07 -6.60
CA ALA A 183 2.46 -21.91 -5.29
C ALA A 183 1.74 -20.55 -5.16
N LEU A 184 0.46 -20.57 -4.81
CA LEU A 184 -0.37 -19.38 -4.72
C LEU A 184 0.19 -18.45 -3.63
N LEU A 185 0.56 -17.24 -4.03
CA LEU A 185 0.98 -16.19 -3.09
C LEU A 185 -0.25 -15.38 -2.71
N LEU A 186 -0.74 -15.58 -1.49
CA LEU A 186 -1.98 -14.98 -1.00
C LEU A 186 -1.89 -13.45 -0.95
N SER A 187 -0.75 -12.91 -0.54
CA SER A 187 -0.52 -11.46 -0.44
C SER A 187 -0.82 -10.71 -1.74
N GLY A 188 -0.58 -11.31 -2.93
CA GLY A 188 -0.87 -10.66 -4.20
C GLY A 188 -2.38 -10.46 -4.41
N PHE A 189 -3.16 -11.51 -4.19
CA PHE A 189 -4.62 -11.47 -4.29
C PHE A 189 -5.25 -10.64 -3.17
N ALA A 190 -4.74 -10.75 -1.95
CA ALA A 190 -5.18 -9.96 -0.81
C ALA A 190 -4.88 -8.46 -1.00
N LEU A 191 -3.74 -8.11 -1.62
CA LEU A 191 -3.43 -6.74 -2.00
C LEU A 191 -4.43 -6.20 -3.03
N LEU A 192 -4.69 -6.96 -4.10
CA LEU A 192 -5.66 -6.58 -5.14
C LEU A 192 -7.08 -6.46 -4.57
N GLY A 193 -7.50 -7.42 -3.74
CA GLY A 193 -8.78 -7.38 -3.05
C GLY A 193 -8.89 -6.18 -2.09
N GLY A 194 -7.84 -5.93 -1.29
CA GLY A 194 -7.79 -4.82 -0.34
C GLY A 194 -7.90 -3.45 -1.01
N VAL A 195 -7.11 -3.21 -2.06
CA VAL A 195 -7.18 -1.93 -2.81
C VAL A 195 -8.52 -1.79 -3.52
N SER A 196 -9.09 -2.87 -4.06
CA SER A 196 -10.41 -2.85 -4.71
C SER A 196 -11.53 -2.53 -3.73
N LEU A 197 -11.50 -3.08 -2.52
CA LEU A 197 -12.47 -2.78 -1.46
C LEU A 197 -12.35 -1.33 -0.97
N LEU A 198 -11.14 -0.82 -0.81
CA LEU A 198 -10.91 0.59 -0.44
C LEU A 198 -11.36 1.56 -1.54
N PHE A 199 -11.14 1.20 -2.80
CA PHE A 199 -11.66 1.94 -3.95
C PHE A 199 -13.20 1.92 -3.99
N LEU A 200 -13.80 0.74 -3.83
CA LEU A 200 -15.26 0.58 -3.83
C LEU A 200 -15.90 1.36 -2.67
N ARG A 201 -15.30 1.35 -1.47
CA ARG A 201 -15.73 2.19 -0.34
C ARG A 201 -15.79 3.67 -0.74
N ARG A 202 -14.78 4.15 -1.47
CA ARG A 202 -14.71 5.54 -1.94
C ARG A 202 -15.78 5.85 -2.99
N LEU A 203 -16.23 4.86 -3.77
CA LEU A 203 -17.32 5.02 -4.74
C LEU A 203 -18.71 4.94 -4.11
N LEU A 204 -18.94 4.01 -3.19
CA LEU A 204 -20.26 3.76 -2.64
C LEU A 204 -20.66 4.84 -1.61
N LEU A 205 -19.72 5.28 -0.78
CA LEU A 205 -20.00 6.29 0.25
C LEU A 205 -20.03 7.70 -0.34
N SER A 206 -21.19 8.37 -0.26
CA SER A 206 -21.39 9.74 -0.75
C SER A 206 -20.43 10.75 -0.12
N GLN A 207 -20.20 10.64 1.20
CA GLN A 207 -19.26 11.47 1.94
C GLN A 207 -17.84 11.35 1.38
N MET A 208 -17.39 10.11 1.11
CA MET A 208 -16.06 9.88 0.57
C MET A 208 -15.92 10.38 -0.86
N ARG A 209 -16.93 10.16 -1.71
CA ARG A 209 -16.95 10.70 -3.09
C ARG A 209 -16.82 12.21 -3.13
N TYR A 210 -17.48 12.90 -2.21
CA TYR A 210 -17.50 14.37 -2.16
C TYR A 210 -16.12 14.97 -1.84
N ILE A 211 -15.39 14.35 -0.90
CA ILE A 211 -14.07 14.85 -0.46
C ILE A 211 -12.90 14.34 -1.31
N SER A 212 -13.12 13.35 -2.18
CA SER A 212 -12.03 12.69 -2.91
C SER A 212 -11.57 13.50 -4.11
N LEU A 213 -10.26 13.69 -4.21
CA LEU A 213 -9.56 14.38 -5.29
C LEU A 213 -8.92 13.36 -6.26
N PRO A 214 -8.52 13.75 -7.49
CA PRO A 214 -7.82 12.84 -8.40
C PRO A 214 -6.55 12.25 -7.77
N ALA A 215 -5.86 13.03 -6.95
CA ALA A 215 -4.68 12.61 -6.20
C ALA A 215 -4.96 11.44 -5.23
N ASP A 216 -6.22 11.24 -4.81
CA ASP A 216 -6.61 10.09 -3.97
C ASP A 216 -6.92 8.84 -4.80
N TYR A 217 -7.44 9.01 -6.02
CA TYR A 217 -7.77 7.91 -6.93
C TYR A 217 -6.54 7.39 -7.68
N PHE A 218 -5.57 8.27 -7.97
CA PHE A 218 -4.38 7.92 -8.75
C PHE A 218 -3.55 6.79 -8.09
N PRO A 219 -3.18 6.85 -6.80
CA PRO A 219 -2.45 5.76 -6.15
C PRO A 219 -3.26 4.46 -6.10
N LEU A 220 -4.58 4.53 -5.91
CA LEU A 220 -5.44 3.34 -5.88
C LEU A 220 -5.42 2.62 -7.23
N PHE A 221 -5.58 3.35 -8.34
CA PHE A 221 -5.50 2.77 -9.68
C PHE A 221 -4.09 2.27 -9.99
N LEU A 222 -3.05 3.01 -9.62
CA LEU A 222 -1.67 2.61 -9.85
C LEU A 222 -1.33 1.29 -9.13
N ILE A 223 -1.67 1.19 -7.85
CA ILE A 223 -1.41 -0.02 -7.06
C ILE A 223 -2.26 -1.20 -7.55
N MET A 224 -3.52 -0.94 -7.93
CA MET A 224 -4.39 -1.96 -8.53
C MET A 224 -3.81 -2.48 -9.85
N ALA A 225 -3.31 -1.59 -10.71
CA ALA A 225 -2.65 -1.97 -11.96
C ALA A 225 -1.37 -2.79 -11.70
N ILE A 226 -0.51 -2.37 -10.76
CA ILE A 226 0.71 -3.11 -10.40
C ILE A 226 0.38 -4.49 -9.82
N ALA A 227 -0.62 -4.59 -8.93
CA ALA A 227 -1.03 -5.86 -8.35
C ALA A 227 -1.62 -6.79 -9.42
N LEU A 228 -2.48 -6.27 -10.30
CA LEU A 228 -3.10 -7.02 -11.39
C LEU A 228 -2.06 -7.53 -12.38
N THR A 229 -1.15 -6.67 -12.84
CA THR A 229 -0.09 -7.07 -13.77
C THR A 229 0.87 -8.07 -13.13
N GLY A 230 1.22 -7.90 -11.85
CA GLY A 230 2.03 -8.87 -11.10
C GLY A 230 1.40 -10.26 -11.03
N ILE A 231 0.10 -10.35 -10.76
CA ILE A 231 -0.65 -11.61 -10.77
C ILE A 231 -0.67 -12.21 -12.18
N LEU A 232 -0.97 -11.39 -13.20
CA LEU A 232 -0.99 -11.83 -14.61
C LEU A 232 0.35 -12.42 -15.05
N MET A 233 1.44 -11.72 -14.74
CA MET A 233 2.81 -12.13 -15.11
C MET A 233 3.20 -13.48 -14.51
N ARG A 234 2.73 -13.78 -13.29
CA ARG A 234 3.07 -15.01 -12.59
C ARG A 234 2.24 -16.22 -13.01
N TYR A 235 0.93 -16.05 -13.14
CA TYR A 235 0.02 -17.19 -13.34
C TYR A 235 -0.38 -17.41 -14.81
N LEU A 236 -0.39 -16.35 -15.63
CA LEU A 236 -0.87 -16.41 -17.01
C LEU A 236 0.27 -16.22 -18.02
N LEU A 237 1.01 -15.11 -17.94
CA LEU A 237 2.00 -14.75 -18.96
C LEU A 237 3.36 -15.44 -18.78
N LYS A 238 3.66 -15.96 -17.58
CA LYS A 238 4.90 -16.68 -17.23
C LYS A 238 6.17 -15.98 -17.72
N VAL A 239 6.39 -14.76 -17.25
CA VAL A 239 7.56 -13.94 -17.59
C VAL A 239 8.86 -14.60 -17.12
N ASP A 240 9.95 -14.41 -17.88
CA ASP A 240 11.29 -14.87 -17.49
C ASP A 240 11.79 -14.10 -16.25
N VAL A 241 11.69 -14.78 -15.10
CA VAL A 241 12.07 -14.24 -13.79
C VAL A 241 13.59 -14.08 -13.67
N VAL A 242 14.38 -14.86 -14.42
CA VAL A 242 15.84 -14.82 -14.37
C VAL A 242 16.33 -13.52 -15.01
N SER A 243 15.87 -13.21 -16.22
CA SER A 243 16.25 -11.96 -16.90
C SER A 243 15.82 -10.72 -16.11
N VAL A 244 14.63 -10.74 -15.50
CA VAL A 244 14.16 -9.64 -14.64
C VAL A 244 15.07 -9.46 -13.43
N LYS A 245 15.49 -10.56 -12.79
CA LYS A 245 16.41 -10.52 -11.65
C LYS A 245 17.79 -9.99 -12.06
N GLU A 246 18.34 -10.47 -13.18
CA GLU A 246 19.63 -10.01 -13.70
C GLU A 246 19.63 -8.51 -13.99
N LEU A 247 18.59 -7.99 -14.66
CA LEU A 247 18.43 -6.56 -14.90
C LEU A 247 18.36 -5.78 -13.58
N THR A 248 17.55 -6.25 -12.63
CA THR A 248 17.33 -5.56 -11.35
C THR A 248 18.61 -5.51 -10.50
N ILE A 249 19.38 -6.60 -10.44
CA ILE A 249 20.70 -6.63 -9.79
C ILE A 249 21.70 -5.76 -10.54
N GLY A 250 21.68 -5.77 -11.87
CA GLY A 250 22.51 -4.88 -12.70
C GLY A 250 22.25 -3.41 -12.39
N LEU A 251 20.98 -3.02 -12.28
CA LEU A 251 20.59 -1.66 -11.89
C LEU A 251 21.05 -1.30 -10.48
N ALA A 252 20.81 -2.19 -9.51
CA ALA A 252 21.19 -1.98 -8.10
C ALA A 252 22.71 -1.92 -7.88
N SER A 253 23.49 -2.65 -8.69
CA SER A 253 24.96 -2.65 -8.65
C SER A 253 25.61 -1.60 -9.55
N PHE A 254 24.81 -0.73 -10.19
CA PHE A 254 25.26 0.27 -11.17
C PHE A 254 26.06 -0.31 -12.34
N LYS A 255 25.75 -1.56 -12.70
CA LYS A 255 26.33 -2.30 -13.85
C LYS A 255 25.20 -2.88 -14.68
N PRO A 256 24.38 -2.05 -15.35
CA PRO A 256 23.29 -2.55 -16.18
C PRO A 256 23.85 -3.36 -17.34
N ARG A 257 23.35 -4.58 -17.53
CA ARG A 257 23.58 -5.38 -18.73
C ARG A 257 22.31 -5.31 -19.57
N SER A 258 22.44 -4.86 -20.81
CA SER A 258 21.35 -4.76 -21.79
C SER A 258 21.04 -6.10 -22.43
#